data_AF-U3RA56-F1
#
_entry.id   AF-U3RA56-F1
#
_cell.length_a   1.000
_cell.length_b   1.000
_cell.length_c   1.000
_cell.angle_alpha   90.00
_cell.angle_beta   90.00
_cell.angle_gamma   90.00
#
_symmetry.space_group_name_H-M   'P 1'
#
loop_
_entity.id
_entity.type
_entity.pdbx_description
1 polymer ?
#
loop_
_entity_poly.entity_id
_entity_poly.type
_entity_poly.pdbx_seq_one_letter_code
_entity_poly.pdbx_strand_id
1 'polypeptide(L)'
;GHRTFVISWRNPDASLATKTWDNYIEDAAIKAIAVTQEITGAKSINALGFCVGGTILGTALAVLAARGEKPVASATLLTCLLDFSDTGILDIFIDEDSVKKREQEMGHGGLMKGQDLSSTFSFLRPNDLVWNYVVGNYLKGETPPPF
;
A
#
# COMPACT_ATOMS: atom_id res chain seq x y z
N GLY A 1 16.04 -6.34 21.06
CA GLY A 1 15.90 -5.67 19.75
C GLY A 1 15.34 -6.65 18.75
N HIS A 2 14.48 -6.20 17.83
CA HIS A 2 13.93 -7.05 16.76
C HIS A 2 14.87 -7.05 15.54
N ARG A 3 15.01 -8.20 14.88
CA ARG A 3 15.67 -8.28 13.56
C ARG A 3 14.65 -7.83 12.52
N THR A 4 14.85 -6.63 11.97
CA THR A 4 13.89 -6.00 11.06
C THR A 4 14.32 -6.17 9.61
N PHE A 5 13.40 -6.61 8.77
CA PHE A 5 13.51 -6.65 7.32
C PHE A 5 12.42 -5.76 6.73
N VAL A 6 12.72 -5.06 5.64
CA VAL A 6 11.81 -4.09 5.02
C VAL A 6 11.79 -4.33 3.52
N ILE A 7 10.60 -4.34 2.92
CA ILE A 7 10.43 -4.36 1.48
C ILE A 7 10.58 -2.92 0.97
N SER A 8 11.59 -2.69 0.14
CA SER A 8 11.74 -1.43 -0.61
C SER A 8 11.14 -1.62 -2.01
N TRP A 9 9.95 -1.06 -2.23
CA TRP A 9 9.25 -1.19 -3.51
C TRP A 9 10.01 -0.49 -4.65
N ARG A 10 10.11 -1.19 -5.79
CA ARG A 10 10.68 -0.62 -7.00
C ARG A 10 9.68 0.38 -7.61
N ASN A 11 10.19 1.55 -8.01
CA ASN A 11 9.44 2.43 -8.90
C ASN A 11 9.38 1.77 -10.29
N PRO A 12 8.19 1.41 -10.81
CA PRO A 12 8.10 0.60 -12.01
C PRO A 12 8.59 1.34 -13.26
N ASP A 13 9.25 0.59 -14.14
CA ASP A 13 9.62 1.02 -15.49
C ASP A 13 8.93 0.12 -16.53
N ALA A 14 9.23 0.34 -17.81
CA ALA A 14 8.58 -0.37 -18.91
C ALA A 14 8.70 -1.91 -18.80
N SER A 15 9.73 -2.43 -18.12
CA SER A 15 9.88 -3.88 -17.90
C SER A 15 8.83 -4.47 -16.94
N LEU A 16 8.16 -3.62 -16.15
CA LEU A 16 7.12 -4.00 -15.21
C LEU A 16 5.72 -3.59 -15.67
N ALA A 17 5.57 -3.08 -16.91
CA ALA A 17 4.31 -2.55 -17.41
C ALA A 17 3.17 -3.59 -17.48
N THR A 18 3.50 -4.88 -17.44
CA THR A 18 2.53 -5.98 -17.44
C THR A 18 2.35 -6.64 -16.08
N LYS A 19 3.01 -6.13 -15.03
CA LYS A 19 2.90 -6.69 -13.68
C LYS A 19 1.53 -6.40 -13.09
N THR A 20 0.91 -7.44 -12.57
CA THR A 20 -0.43 -7.40 -11.97
C THR A 20 -0.35 -7.46 -10.45
N TRP A 21 -1.50 -7.34 -9.79
CA TRP A 21 -1.62 -7.55 -8.35
C TRP A 21 -1.01 -8.89 -7.91
N ASP A 22 -1.29 -9.98 -8.65
CA ASP A 22 -0.77 -11.32 -8.34
C ASP A 22 0.76 -11.37 -8.33
N ASN A 23 1.43 -10.60 -9.20
CA ASN A 23 2.89 -10.50 -9.15
C ASN A 23 3.38 -9.80 -7.88
N TYR A 24 2.69 -8.76 -7.39
CA TYR A 24 3.05 -8.12 -6.13
C TYR A 24 2.82 -9.06 -4.94
N ILE A 25 1.81 -9.93 -5.00
CA ILE A 25 1.57 -10.94 -3.97
C ILE A 25 2.64 -12.03 -4.00
N GLU A 26 2.86 -12.66 -5.16
CA GLU A 26 3.75 -13.82 -5.29
C GLU A 26 5.23 -13.41 -5.27
N ASP A 27 5.62 -12.52 -6.17
CA ASP A 27 7.02 -12.20 -6.46
C ASP A 27 7.62 -11.23 -5.42
N ALA A 28 6.78 -10.53 -4.64
CA ALA A 28 7.24 -9.58 -3.62
C ALA A 28 6.81 -9.95 -2.20
N ALA A 29 5.52 -9.98 -1.87
CA ALA A 29 5.08 -10.16 -0.48
C ALA A 29 5.38 -11.58 0.06
N ILE A 30 4.92 -12.62 -0.65
CA ILE A 30 5.19 -14.02 -0.30
C ILE A 30 6.69 -14.30 -0.39
N LYS A 31 7.35 -13.84 -1.45
CA LYS A 31 8.80 -14.00 -1.61
C LYS A 31 9.59 -13.37 -0.45
N ALA A 32 9.22 -12.17 0.01
CA ALA A 32 9.90 -11.51 1.12
C ALA A 32 9.72 -12.28 2.45
N ILE A 33 8.54 -12.86 2.70
CA ILE A 33 8.31 -13.75 3.85
C ILE A 33 9.26 -14.94 3.78
N ALA A 34 9.29 -15.64 2.64
CA ALA A 34 10.13 -16.83 2.45
C ALA A 34 11.63 -16.49 2.59
N VAL A 35 12.10 -15.41 1.95
CA VAL A 35 13.51 -14.96 2.05
C VAL A 35 13.87 -14.56 3.48
N THR A 36 12.95 -13.93 4.21
CA THR A 36 13.19 -13.60 5.63
C THR A 36 13.36 -14.88 6.46
N GLN A 37 12.53 -15.90 6.24
CA GLN A 37 12.68 -17.20 6.90
C GLN A 37 13.99 -17.89 6.55
N GLU A 38 14.40 -17.85 5.28
CA GLU A 38 15.67 -18.40 4.80
C GLU A 38 16.87 -17.73 5.49
N ILE A 39 16.91 -16.40 5.52
CA ILE A 39 18.00 -15.62 6.14
C ILE A 39 18.05 -15.83 7.67
N THR A 40 16.90 -16.00 8.31
CA THR A 40 16.81 -16.07 9.78
C THR A 40 16.86 -17.50 10.31
N GLY A 41 16.52 -18.50 9.49
CA GLY A 41 16.25 -19.87 9.92
C GLY A 41 14.96 -20.02 10.73
N ALA A 42 14.13 -18.97 10.83
CA ALA A 42 12.95 -18.98 11.67
C ALA A 42 11.78 -19.72 11.00
N LYS A 43 11.16 -20.66 11.74
CA LYS A 43 9.95 -21.38 11.28
C LYS A 43 8.77 -20.43 11.03
N SER A 44 8.71 -19.31 11.74
CA SER A 44 7.70 -18.27 11.55
C SER A 44 8.25 -16.89 11.87
N ILE A 45 7.69 -15.86 11.24
CA ILE A 45 8.06 -14.45 11.45
C ILE A 45 6.86 -13.62 11.91
N ASN A 46 7.12 -12.42 12.43
CA ASN A 46 6.08 -11.40 12.59
C ASN A 46 6.08 -10.52 11.34
N ALA A 47 4.89 -10.16 10.83
CA ALA A 47 4.74 -9.31 9.67
C ALA A 47 3.96 -8.04 10.01
N LEU A 48 4.30 -6.95 9.33
CA LEU A 48 3.61 -5.67 9.46
C LEU A 48 3.30 -5.12 8.07
N GLY A 49 2.05 -4.69 7.88
CA GLY A 49 1.61 -3.98 6.69
C GLY A 49 1.11 -2.59 7.04
N PHE A 50 1.44 -1.61 6.20
CA PHE A 50 1.06 -0.20 6.37
C PHE A 50 0.38 0.31 5.10
N CYS A 51 -0.76 1.01 5.24
CA CYS A 51 -1.56 1.49 4.11
C CYS A 51 -1.90 0.36 3.12
N VAL A 52 -1.72 0.56 1.82
CA VAL A 52 -1.91 -0.47 0.79
C VAL A 52 -1.01 -1.70 1.01
N GLY A 53 0.13 -1.53 1.69
CA GLY A 53 1.00 -2.64 2.08
C GLY A 53 0.33 -3.62 3.04
N GLY A 54 -0.64 -3.17 3.84
CA GLY A 54 -1.47 -4.07 4.65
C GLY A 54 -2.53 -4.81 3.85
N THR A 55 -3.10 -4.20 2.82
CA THR A 55 -4.00 -4.89 1.88
C THR A 55 -3.22 -5.99 1.14
N ILE A 56 -2.02 -5.67 0.64
CA ILE A 56 -1.08 -6.64 0.05
C ILE A 56 -0.76 -7.78 1.03
N LEU A 57 -0.41 -7.46 2.28
CA LEU A 57 -0.10 -8.47 3.29
C LEU A 57 -1.33 -9.35 3.60
N GLY A 58 -2.51 -8.76 3.73
CA GLY A 58 -3.76 -9.48 3.97
C GLY A 58 -4.05 -10.50 2.86
N THR A 59 -3.92 -10.08 1.60
CA THR A 59 -4.10 -10.99 0.45
C THR A 59 -3.03 -12.08 0.41
N ALA A 60 -1.76 -11.74 0.64
CA ALA A 60 -0.68 -12.73 0.66
C ALA A 60 -0.88 -13.80 1.74
N LEU A 61 -1.31 -13.41 2.94
CA LEU A 61 -1.60 -14.34 4.03
C LEU A 61 -2.81 -15.24 3.71
N ALA A 62 -3.85 -14.69 3.07
CA ALA A 62 -5.00 -15.48 2.62
C ALA A 62 -4.59 -16.53 1.56
N VAL A 63 -3.76 -16.14 0.59
CA VAL A 63 -3.20 -17.05 -0.43
C VAL A 63 -2.37 -18.16 0.23
N LEU A 64 -1.47 -17.82 1.14
CA LEU A 64 -0.66 -18.80 1.87
C LEU A 64 -1.52 -19.75 2.70
N ALA A 65 -2.53 -19.23 3.40
CA ALA A 65 -3.45 -20.06 4.17
C ALA A 65 -4.22 -21.06 3.28
N ALA A 66 -4.67 -20.64 2.09
CA ALA A 66 -5.32 -21.51 1.11
C ALA A 66 -4.37 -22.60 0.57
N ARG A 67 -3.06 -22.34 0.53
CA ARG A 67 -2.00 -23.32 0.21
C ARG A 67 -1.63 -24.22 1.39
N GLY A 68 -2.19 -24.00 2.58
CA GLY A 68 -1.86 -24.73 3.81
C GLY A 68 -0.60 -24.22 4.52
N GLU A 69 -0.07 -23.07 4.11
CA GLU A 69 1.16 -22.48 4.64
C GLU A 69 0.84 -21.42 5.70
N LYS A 70 1.57 -21.44 6.83
CA LYS A 70 1.38 -20.50 7.94
C LYS A 70 2.72 -19.92 8.44
N PRO A 71 3.47 -19.18 7.58
CA PRO A 71 4.80 -18.68 7.93
C PRO A 71 4.79 -17.45 8.84
N VAL A 72 3.63 -16.82 9.07
CA VAL A 72 3.51 -15.60 9.90
C VAL A 72 2.81 -15.93 11.22
N ALA A 73 3.50 -15.67 12.33
CA ALA A 73 3.01 -15.91 13.69
C ALA A 73 2.09 -14.78 14.19
N SER A 74 2.37 -13.54 13.80
CA SER A 74 1.52 -12.39 14.07
C SER A 74 1.55 -11.42 12.89
N ALA A 75 0.40 -10.86 12.54
CA ALA A 75 0.27 -9.79 11.55
C ALA A 75 -0.22 -8.50 12.21
N THR A 76 0.49 -7.40 11.99
CA THR A 76 0.09 -6.06 12.42
C THR A 76 -0.32 -5.25 11.20
N LEU A 77 -1.51 -4.64 11.22
CA LEU A 77 -2.00 -3.79 10.14
C LEU A 77 -2.15 -2.36 10.67
N LEU A 78 -1.41 -1.42 10.09
CA LEU A 78 -1.41 -0.03 10.50
C LEU A 78 -2.06 0.83 9.42
N THR A 79 -3.22 1.41 9.73
CA THR A 79 -3.99 2.29 8.82
C THR A 79 -4.17 1.69 7.43
N CYS A 80 -4.69 0.46 7.38
CA CYS A 80 -4.89 -0.32 6.16
C CYS A 80 -6.38 -0.60 5.97
N LEU A 81 -6.87 -0.56 4.73
CA LEU A 81 -8.20 -1.04 4.38
C LEU A 81 -8.15 -2.51 3.97
N LEU A 82 -9.07 -3.30 4.52
CA LEU A 82 -9.36 -4.68 4.09
C LEU A 82 -10.80 -4.78 3.59
N ASP A 83 -11.70 -4.05 4.23
CA ASP A 83 -13.04 -3.76 3.74
C ASP A 83 -13.00 -2.40 3.02
N PHE A 84 -13.43 -2.37 1.77
CA PHE A 84 -13.49 -1.17 0.92
C PHE A 84 -14.94 -0.78 0.60
N SER A 85 -15.93 -1.25 1.37
CA SER A 85 -17.36 -0.94 1.16
C SER A 85 -17.72 0.53 1.45
N ASP A 86 -16.98 1.18 2.35
CA ASP A 86 -17.07 2.61 2.64
C ASP A 86 -15.65 3.18 2.71
N THR A 87 -15.22 3.82 1.62
CA THR A 87 -13.85 4.37 1.53
C THR A 87 -13.79 5.87 1.88
N GLY A 88 -14.91 6.44 2.30
CA GLY A 88 -15.04 7.83 2.69
C GLY A 88 -14.77 8.79 1.53
N ILE A 89 -13.83 9.72 1.72
CA ILE A 89 -13.58 10.79 0.74
C ILE A 89 -12.99 10.27 -0.58
N LEU A 90 -12.56 9.02 -0.67
CA LEU A 90 -12.06 8.45 -1.93
C LEU A 90 -13.17 8.26 -2.97
N ASP A 91 -14.40 7.99 -2.53
CA ASP A 91 -15.53 7.70 -3.41
C ASP A 91 -15.88 8.89 -4.33
N ILE A 92 -15.48 10.12 -4.00
CA ILE A 92 -15.74 11.29 -4.85
C ILE A 92 -14.75 11.44 -6.01
N PHE A 93 -13.62 10.71 -5.97
CA PHE A 93 -12.53 10.86 -6.94
C PHE A 93 -12.41 9.68 -7.90
N ILE A 94 -13.06 8.55 -7.58
CA ILE A 94 -13.02 7.33 -8.39
C ILE A 94 -14.45 7.00 -8.80
N ASP A 95 -14.70 7.04 -10.11
CA ASP A 95 -15.95 6.57 -10.70
C ASP A 95 -15.69 5.44 -11.71
N GLU A 96 -16.75 4.69 -12.02
CA GLU A 96 -16.73 3.54 -12.94
C GLU A 96 -16.20 3.90 -14.35
N ASP A 97 -16.51 5.09 -14.85
CA ASP A 97 -16.09 5.52 -16.18
C ASP A 97 -14.57 5.79 -16.22
N SER A 98 -14.04 6.37 -15.15
CA SER A 98 -12.61 6.62 -14.95
C SER A 98 -11.80 5.32 -14.82
N VAL A 99 -12.40 4.26 -14.26
CA VAL A 99 -11.81 2.92 -14.16
C VAL A 99 -11.84 2.23 -15.53
N LYS A 100 -12.98 2.19 -16.21
CA LYS A 100 -13.10 1.59 -17.57
C LYS A 100 -12.13 2.22 -18.56
N LYS A 101 -11.96 3.54 -18.50
CA LYS A 101 -10.99 4.24 -19.35
C LYS A 101 -9.56 3.74 -19.07
N ARG A 102 -9.19 3.56 -17.80
CA ARG A 102 -7.88 3.01 -17.42
C ARG A 102 -7.71 1.55 -17.84
N GLU A 103 -8.75 0.75 -17.76
CA GLU A 103 -8.73 -0.63 -18.28
C GLU A 103 -8.50 -0.65 -19.80
N GLN A 104 -9.08 0.29 -20.56
CA GLN A 104 -8.82 0.42 -21.99
C GLN A 104 -7.39 0.91 -22.29
N GLU A 105 -6.85 1.83 -21.50
CA GLU A 105 -5.52 2.41 -21.69
C GLU A 105 -4.39 1.47 -21.24
N MET A 106 -4.61 0.68 -20.18
CA MET A 106 -3.57 -0.10 -19.50
C MET A 106 -3.86 -1.61 -19.42
N GLY A 107 -5.03 -2.08 -19.86
CA GLY A 107 -5.45 -3.49 -19.75
C GLY A 107 -4.58 -4.47 -20.55
N HIS A 108 -3.82 -3.98 -21.53
CA HIS A 108 -2.82 -4.76 -22.28
C HIS A 108 -1.37 -4.46 -21.85
N GLY A 109 -1.20 -3.84 -20.69
CA GLY A 109 0.06 -3.34 -20.17
C GLY A 109 0.19 -1.83 -20.30
N GLY A 110 0.96 -1.22 -19.42
CA GLY A 110 1.17 0.23 -19.37
C GLY A 110 1.72 0.65 -18.01
N LEU A 111 2.09 1.92 -17.90
CA LEU A 111 2.49 2.52 -16.62
C LEU A 111 1.55 3.66 -16.27
N MET A 112 1.04 3.63 -15.04
CA MET A 112 0.33 4.79 -14.49
C MET A 112 1.36 5.86 -14.15
N LYS A 113 1.14 7.10 -14.59
CA LYS A 113 2.05 8.19 -14.28
C LYS A 113 1.93 8.50 -12.79
N GLY A 114 3.06 8.77 -12.14
CA GLY A 114 3.08 9.13 -10.72
C GLY A 114 2.22 10.35 -10.39
N GLN A 115 2.01 11.26 -11.35
CA GLN A 115 1.12 12.42 -11.19
C GLN A 115 -0.36 12.03 -11.02
N ASP A 116 -0.80 10.97 -11.70
CA ASP A 116 -2.19 10.48 -11.63
C ASP A 116 -2.49 9.80 -10.28
N LEU A 117 -1.47 9.17 -9.69
CA LEU A 117 -1.51 8.67 -8.31
C LEU A 117 -1.39 9.80 -7.29
N SER A 118 -0.51 10.78 -7.56
CA SER A 118 -0.24 11.90 -6.66
C SER A 118 -1.48 12.74 -6.39
N SER A 119 -2.33 12.99 -7.39
CA SER A 119 -3.59 13.71 -7.20
C SER A 119 -4.49 12.99 -6.19
N THR A 120 -4.77 11.71 -6.42
CA THR A 120 -5.61 10.87 -5.53
C THR A 120 -5.06 10.80 -4.10
N PHE A 121 -3.75 10.59 -3.93
CA PHE A 121 -3.13 10.53 -2.60
C PHE A 121 -2.95 11.89 -1.91
N SER A 122 -2.80 12.98 -2.67
CA SER A 122 -2.73 14.34 -2.10
C SER A 122 -4.09 14.78 -1.53
N PHE A 123 -5.20 14.35 -2.16
CA PHE A 123 -6.55 14.61 -1.65
C PHE A 123 -6.96 13.72 -0.48
N LEU A 124 -6.28 12.60 -0.27
CA LEU A 124 -6.39 11.76 0.95
C LEU A 124 -5.71 12.38 2.18
N ARG A 125 -4.91 13.43 1.99
CA ARG A 125 -4.26 14.18 3.08
C ARG A 125 -4.68 15.67 3.10
N PRO A 126 -5.97 16.04 3.11
CA PRO A 126 -6.32 17.44 3.32
C PRO A 126 -5.83 17.88 4.70
N ASN A 127 -5.89 17.00 5.71
CA ASN A 127 -5.58 17.34 7.09
C ASN A 127 -4.08 17.48 7.39
N ASP A 128 -3.19 16.73 6.75
CA ASP A 128 -1.75 16.87 7.03
C ASP A 128 -1.16 18.17 6.47
N LEU A 129 -1.73 18.69 5.37
CA LEU A 129 -1.32 19.95 4.73
C LEU A 129 -2.15 21.17 5.18
N VAL A 130 -3.42 20.99 5.57
CA VAL A 130 -4.34 22.10 5.91
C VAL A 130 -4.81 22.09 7.37
N TRP A 131 -5.01 20.93 8.00
CA TRP A 131 -5.59 20.87 9.36
C TRP A 131 -4.56 20.98 10.48
N ASN A 132 -3.33 20.50 10.28
CA ASN A 132 -2.21 20.84 11.18
C ASN A 132 -1.97 22.36 11.21
N TYR A 133 -2.19 23.04 10.09
CA TYR A 133 -2.11 24.49 9.97
C TYR A 133 -3.23 25.19 10.75
N VAL A 134 -4.46 24.67 10.71
CA VAL A 134 -5.59 25.19 11.50
C VAL A 134 -5.37 24.92 13.00
N VAL A 135 -4.93 23.73 13.40
CA VAL A 135 -4.66 23.40 14.82
C VAL A 135 -3.46 24.18 15.36
N GLY A 136 -2.37 24.30 14.59
CA GLY A 136 -1.19 25.09 14.97
C GLY A 136 -1.50 26.59 15.08
N ASN A 137 -2.16 27.17 14.07
CA ASN A 137 -2.40 28.62 14.06
C ASN A 137 -3.57 29.04 14.96
N TYR A 138 -4.70 28.31 14.94
CA TYR A 138 -5.90 28.71 15.66
C TYR A 138 -5.91 28.27 17.12
N LEU A 139 -5.43 27.05 17.42
CA LEU A 139 -5.44 26.52 18.80
C LEU A 139 -4.12 26.74 19.55
N LYS A 140 -2.98 26.85 18.86
CA LYS A 140 -1.65 27.01 19.50
C LYS A 140 -0.97 28.36 19.24
N GLY A 141 -1.43 29.15 18.27
CA GLY A 141 -0.85 30.46 17.95
C GLY A 141 0.54 30.40 17.28
N GLU A 142 0.90 29.27 16.67
CA GLU A 142 2.20 29.11 15.99
C GLU A 142 2.15 29.75 14.59
N THR A 143 3.28 30.32 14.12
CA THR A 143 3.36 30.93 12.78
C THR A 143 3.82 29.89 11.76
N PRO A 144 3.14 29.75 10.62
CA PRO A 144 3.49 28.73 9.63
C PRO A 144 4.78 29.07 8.87
N PRO A 145 5.56 28.05 8.44
CA PRO A 145 6.74 28.27 7.61
C PRO A 145 6.35 28.84 6.23
N PRO A 146 7.20 29.70 5.64
CA PRO A 146 6.95 30.27 4.32
C PRO A 146 7.03 29.19 3.21
N PHE A 147 6.21 29.39 2.19
CA PHE A 147 6.06 28.55 1.00
C PHE A 147 7.29 28.58 0.10
#